data_AF-A0A966UNT9-F1
#
_entry.id   AF-A0A966UNT9-F1
#
_cell.length_a   1.000
_cell.length_b   1.000
_cell.length_c   1.000
_cell.angle_alpha   90.00
_cell.angle_beta   90.00
_cell.angle_gamma   90.00
#
_symmetry.space_group_name_H-M   'P 1'
#
loop_
_entity.id
_entity.type
_entity.pdbx_description
1 polymer ?
#
loop_
_entity_poly.entity_id
_entity_poly.type
_entity_poly.pdbx_seq_one_letter_code
_entity_poly.pdbx_strand_id
1 'polypeptide(L)'
;MKTLYESHSLCHICYKHIPSQITVEDGVRYINKECAEHGLFKIVQDPDAEFCERLEQRTNKLYNQILMIETTNRCQLDCPHCYHIPNNKDRDIDLAYIYNDIRTAPAQLKNIILAGAEPTVRKDLFDIIDCVHQDNRVPSVLTNGVRLSEGKFVENLLLYKVKNVLIGLNHWSYQGKDTHERQLAGIKNCIDMGLHFHYIGYTVESYEHLRDVLEEINSFPAYNEKKKYQFRIRLGSNIGRVPNEPTAYISKNYKEVEKIAKSLGHELISAHNEGDDNMYHMMAYMNGHKIRIIQWPDAANIDMHQLKHSPWAKFNRQGYLTNFVHQVITRDAYVNKQLPVLDSVPEAYTYSAKNDGDIA
;
A
#
# COMPACT_ATOMS: atom_id res chain seq x y z
N MET A 1 29.08 -9.88 13.04
CA MET A 1 28.28 -8.90 12.29
C MET A 1 28.81 -8.73 10.86
N LYS A 2 27.98 -8.94 9.83
CA LYS A 2 28.27 -8.72 8.40
C LYS A 2 27.44 -7.54 7.90
N THR A 3 28.05 -6.49 7.37
CA THR A 3 27.34 -5.42 6.68
C THR A 3 26.89 -5.89 5.30
N LEU A 4 25.63 -5.66 4.94
CA LEU A 4 25.13 -5.93 3.59
C LEU A 4 25.25 -4.70 2.69
N TYR A 5 24.74 -3.54 3.13
CA TYR A 5 24.81 -2.28 2.39
C TYR A 5 24.45 -1.07 3.26
N GLU A 6 24.78 0.12 2.75
CA GLU A 6 24.38 1.42 3.29
C GLU A 6 23.04 1.90 2.68
N SER A 7 22.28 2.66 3.47
CA SER A 7 20.95 3.18 3.14
C SER A 7 20.63 4.46 3.92
N HIS A 8 19.39 4.94 3.81
CA HIS A 8 18.80 5.93 4.70
C HIS A 8 17.56 5.35 5.36
N SER A 9 17.26 5.87 6.55
CA SER A 9 16.06 5.58 7.34
C SER A 9 15.46 6.88 7.84
N LEU A 10 14.41 6.79 8.65
CA LEU A 10 13.89 7.90 9.45
C LEU A 10 14.32 7.74 10.91
N CYS A 11 14.59 8.84 11.59
CA CYS A 11 14.59 8.85 13.05
C CYS A 11 13.14 8.63 13.52
N HIS A 12 12.87 7.63 14.35
CA HIS A 12 11.50 7.37 14.83
C HIS A 12 11.04 8.34 15.94
N ILE A 13 11.88 9.32 16.30
CA ILE A 13 11.57 10.37 17.28
C ILE A 13 11.32 11.69 16.55
N CYS A 14 12.30 12.19 15.78
CA CYS A 14 12.17 13.48 15.09
C CYS A 14 11.83 13.40 13.60
N TYR A 15 11.70 12.20 13.02
CA TYR A 15 11.34 11.97 11.61
C TYR A 15 12.29 12.55 10.57
N LYS A 16 13.47 13.05 10.97
CA LYS A 16 14.56 13.37 10.02
C LYS A 16 15.03 12.12 9.29
N HIS A 17 15.39 12.26 8.02
CA HIS A 17 16.11 11.27 7.25
C HIS A 17 17.53 11.18 7.78
N ILE A 18 17.96 9.96 8.08
CA ILE A 18 19.25 9.70 8.71
C ILE A 18 19.98 8.55 8.00
N PRO A 19 21.32 8.55 8.00
CA PRO A 19 22.10 7.42 7.51
C PRO A 19 21.74 6.14 8.27
N SER A 20 21.75 5.02 7.56
CA SER A 20 21.52 3.70 8.14
C SER A 20 22.34 2.63 7.44
N GLN A 21 22.78 1.63 8.19
CA GLN A 21 23.49 0.47 7.68
C GLN A 21 22.68 -0.79 7.94
N ILE A 22 22.54 -1.62 6.92
CA ILE A 22 21.89 -2.92 7.08
C ILE A 22 22.93 -4.01 7.36
N THR A 23 22.74 -4.75 8.45
CA THR A 23 23.68 -5.79 8.89
C THR A 23 22.98 -7.11 9.19
N VAL A 24 23.75 -8.18 9.20
CA VAL A 24 23.35 -9.52 9.65
C VAL A 24 24.25 -9.97 10.79
N GLU A 25 23.65 -10.48 11.86
CA GLU A 25 24.33 -11.03 13.02
C GLU A 25 23.50 -12.18 13.59
N ASP A 26 24.12 -13.34 13.78
CA ASP A 26 23.49 -14.56 14.30
C ASP A 26 22.19 -14.96 13.57
N GLY A 27 22.18 -14.82 12.23
CA GLY A 27 21.03 -15.13 11.39
C GLY A 27 19.90 -14.08 11.44
N VAL A 28 20.05 -13.01 12.21
CA VAL A 28 19.07 -11.92 12.33
C VAL A 28 19.52 -10.73 11.49
N ARG A 29 18.56 -10.10 10.80
CA ARG A 29 18.76 -8.92 9.97
C ARG A 29 18.40 -7.65 10.74
N TYR A 30 19.33 -6.70 10.78
CA TYR A 30 19.18 -5.45 11.54
C TYR A 30 19.31 -4.21 10.64
N ILE A 31 18.54 -3.18 10.96
CA ILE A 31 18.79 -1.81 10.51
C ILE A 31 19.42 -1.02 11.65
N ASN A 32 20.66 -0.55 11.43
CA ASN A 32 21.40 0.28 12.36
C ASN A 32 21.33 1.71 11.84
N LYS A 33 20.98 2.68 12.68
CA LYS A 33 20.81 4.06 12.24
C LYS A 33 21.27 5.04 13.31
N GLU A 34 21.78 6.18 12.87
CA GLU A 34 22.36 7.20 13.74
C GLU A 34 21.67 8.54 13.53
N CYS A 35 21.03 9.04 14.58
CA CYS A 35 20.48 10.39 14.60
C CYS A 35 21.40 11.30 15.41
N ALA A 36 21.81 12.44 14.84
CA ALA A 36 22.66 13.41 15.54
C ALA A 36 22.08 13.91 16.87
N GLU A 37 20.74 13.87 17.03
CA GLU A 37 20.05 14.33 18.24
C GLU A 37 19.66 13.18 19.19
N HIS A 38 19.37 12.00 18.64
CA HIS A 38 18.77 10.89 19.41
C HIS A 38 19.67 9.64 19.51
N GLY A 39 20.87 9.70 18.97
CA GLY A 39 21.88 8.66 19.08
C GLY A 39 21.67 7.47 18.14
N LEU A 40 22.24 6.34 18.56
CA LEU A 40 22.28 5.10 17.79
C LEU A 40 21.09 4.21 18.09
N PHE A 41 20.53 3.62 17.05
CA PHE A 41 19.48 2.61 17.15
C PHE A 41 19.88 1.36 16.38
N LYS A 42 19.66 0.20 16.97
CA LYS A 42 19.78 -1.11 16.33
C LYS A 42 18.42 -1.79 16.40
N ILE A 43 17.74 -1.88 15.27
CA ILE A 43 16.36 -2.38 15.18
C ILE A 43 16.37 -3.68 14.37
N VAL A 44 15.65 -4.70 14.85
CA VAL A 44 15.43 -5.93 14.07
C VAL A 44 14.56 -5.59 12.86
N GLN A 45 15.08 -5.83 11.66
CA GLN A 45 14.31 -5.70 10.43
C GLN A 45 13.56 -6.99 10.12
N ASP A 46 14.22 -8.14 10.29
CA ASP A 46 13.61 -9.48 10.21
C ASP A 46 14.45 -10.51 11.00
N PRO A 47 13.85 -11.43 11.76
CA PRO A 47 14.57 -12.47 12.50
C PRO A 47 15.19 -13.57 11.63
N ASP A 48 14.85 -13.65 10.34
CA ASP A 48 15.31 -14.68 9.41
C ASP A 48 16.02 -14.03 8.22
N ALA A 49 17.32 -13.75 8.39
CA ALA A 49 18.15 -13.11 7.37
C ALA A 49 18.26 -13.97 6.10
N GLU A 50 18.31 -15.31 6.25
CA GLU A 50 18.40 -16.23 5.13
C GLU A 50 17.15 -16.17 4.25
N PHE A 51 15.96 -16.06 4.87
CA PHE A 51 14.72 -15.79 4.15
C PHE A 51 14.78 -14.48 3.37
N CYS A 52 15.30 -13.42 3.98
CA CYS A 52 15.38 -12.11 3.38
C CYS A 52 16.38 -12.03 2.21
N GLU A 53 17.49 -12.78 2.27
CA GLU A 53 18.49 -12.83 1.19
C GLU A 53 17.93 -13.46 -0.10
N ARG A 54 16.84 -14.24 -0.01
CA ARG A 54 16.12 -14.80 -1.18
C ARG A 54 15.11 -13.84 -1.80
N LEU A 55 14.90 -12.66 -1.23
CA LEU A 55 14.00 -11.65 -1.78
C LEU A 55 14.72 -10.90 -2.89
N GLU A 56 14.27 -11.09 -4.13
CA GLU A 56 14.82 -10.38 -5.28
C GLU A 56 13.95 -9.19 -5.66
N GLN A 57 14.47 -7.98 -5.43
CA GLN A 57 13.88 -6.77 -6.00
C GLN A 57 14.28 -6.68 -7.48
N ARG A 58 13.49 -7.29 -8.36
CA ARG A 58 13.57 -6.98 -9.80
C ARG A 58 12.62 -5.83 -10.08
N THR A 59 13.05 -4.87 -10.86
CA THR A 59 12.21 -3.74 -11.25
C THR A 59 11.64 -4.00 -12.64
N ASN A 60 10.31 -3.93 -12.79
CA ASN A 60 9.66 -4.00 -14.09
C ASN A 60 9.17 -2.60 -14.50
N LYS A 61 9.54 -2.18 -15.73
CA LYS A 61 9.21 -0.87 -16.33
C LYS A 61 7.72 -0.51 -16.27
N LEU A 62 6.83 -1.50 -16.24
CA LEU A 62 5.37 -1.30 -16.13
C LEU A 62 4.92 -0.80 -14.75
N TYR A 63 5.62 -1.14 -13.67
CA TYR A 63 5.24 -0.74 -12.32
C TYR A 63 5.67 0.69 -11.96
N ASN A 64 6.61 1.28 -12.71
CA ASN A 64 7.22 2.59 -12.42
C ASN A 64 6.40 3.82 -12.87
N GLN A 65 5.16 3.62 -13.33
CA GLN A 65 4.35 4.69 -13.95
C GLN A 65 3.12 5.07 -13.12
N ILE A 66 3.14 4.86 -11.80
CA ILE A 66 1.98 5.07 -10.93
C ILE A 66 2.19 6.32 -10.07
N LEU A 67 1.20 7.20 -10.07
CA LEU A 67 1.05 8.30 -9.12
C LEU A 67 -0.23 8.13 -8.32
N MET A 68 -0.14 8.25 -7.00
CA MET A 68 -1.27 8.26 -6.09
C MET A 68 -1.55 9.69 -5.60
N ILE A 69 -2.83 10.07 -5.61
CA ILE A 69 -3.27 11.41 -5.18
C ILE A 69 -4.42 11.27 -4.19
N GLU A 70 -4.31 11.89 -3.01
CA GLU A 70 -5.43 12.01 -2.07
C GLU A 70 -6.44 13.04 -2.57
N THR A 71 -7.71 12.64 -2.61
CA THR A 71 -8.80 13.45 -3.18
C THR A 71 -9.72 14.01 -2.11
N THR A 72 -9.85 13.37 -0.96
CA THR A 72 -10.70 13.84 0.15
C THR A 72 -10.12 13.38 1.49
N ASN A 73 -10.51 14.05 2.57
CA ASN A 73 -10.28 13.58 3.95
C ASN A 73 -11.48 12.81 4.51
N ARG A 74 -12.56 12.67 3.74
CA ARG A 74 -13.82 12.10 4.19
C ARG A 74 -13.86 10.60 3.91
N CYS A 75 -14.52 9.85 4.80
CA CYS A 75 -14.77 8.42 4.65
C CYS A 75 -16.03 8.04 5.44
N GLN A 76 -16.82 7.13 4.86
CA GLN A 76 -17.98 6.53 5.52
C GLN A 76 -17.62 5.39 6.47
N LEU A 77 -16.35 4.98 6.53
CA LEU A 77 -15.83 3.95 7.44
C LEU A 77 -14.80 4.53 8.41
N ASP A 78 -14.66 3.89 9.57
CA ASP A 78 -13.78 4.32 10.65
C ASP A 78 -12.76 3.24 11.03
N CYS A 79 -12.04 2.70 10.04
CA CYS A 79 -11.16 1.54 10.22
C CYS A 79 -10.08 1.77 11.31
N PRO A 80 -9.79 0.76 12.15
CA PRO A 80 -8.87 0.90 13.28
C PRO A 80 -7.40 1.05 12.86
N HIS A 81 -6.99 0.54 11.70
CA HIS A 81 -5.61 0.57 11.19
C HIS A 81 -5.39 1.57 10.03
N CYS A 82 -6.28 2.57 9.92
CA CYS A 82 -6.20 3.53 8.81
C CYS A 82 -5.01 4.50 8.99
N TYR A 83 -4.19 4.67 7.94
CA TYR A 83 -3.16 5.71 7.91
C TYR A 83 -3.74 7.10 7.60
N HIS A 84 -4.87 7.15 6.87
CA HIS A 84 -5.59 8.38 6.55
C HIS A 84 -6.77 8.50 7.52
N ILE A 85 -6.52 9.07 8.70
CA ILE A 85 -7.57 9.31 9.71
C ILE A 85 -8.66 10.19 9.07
N PRO A 86 -9.89 9.69 8.86
CA PRO A 86 -10.92 10.46 8.22
C PRO A 86 -11.36 11.65 9.07
N ASN A 87 -11.68 12.75 8.41
CA ASN A 87 -12.32 13.91 9.00
C ASN A 87 -13.50 14.34 8.13
N ASN A 88 -14.70 13.89 8.52
CA ASN A 88 -15.93 14.16 7.76
C ASN A 88 -16.43 15.61 7.88
N LYS A 89 -15.81 16.44 8.72
CA LYS A 89 -16.08 17.88 8.83
C LYS A 89 -15.19 18.71 7.90
N ASP A 90 -14.13 18.13 7.35
CA ASP A 90 -13.24 18.83 6.44
C ASP A 90 -13.91 19.14 5.11
N ARG A 91 -13.54 20.27 4.54
CA ARG A 91 -13.81 20.58 3.14
C ARG A 91 -12.93 19.69 2.27
N ASP A 92 -13.49 19.19 1.17
CA ASP A 92 -12.72 18.47 0.16
C ASP A 92 -11.59 19.34 -0.39
N ILE A 93 -10.47 18.70 -0.73
CA ILE A 93 -9.35 19.36 -1.43
C ILE A 93 -9.90 19.96 -2.72
N ASP A 94 -9.59 21.23 -2.99
CA ASP A 94 -10.11 21.91 -4.18
C ASP A 94 -9.76 21.13 -5.46
N LEU A 95 -10.75 20.96 -6.35
CA LEU A 95 -10.57 20.30 -7.64
C LEU A 95 -9.42 20.95 -8.43
N ALA A 96 -9.29 22.28 -8.38
CA ALA A 96 -8.23 22.99 -9.09
C ALA A 96 -6.83 22.60 -8.57
N TYR A 97 -6.70 22.32 -7.27
CA TYR A 97 -5.44 21.89 -6.68
C TYR A 97 -5.09 20.46 -7.13
N ILE A 98 -6.06 19.54 -7.11
CA ILE A 98 -5.88 18.17 -7.60
C ILE A 98 -5.52 18.17 -9.08
N TYR A 99 -6.21 18.96 -9.89
CA TYR A 99 -5.92 19.09 -11.32
C TYR A 99 -4.50 19.62 -11.55
N ASN A 100 -4.06 20.61 -10.78
CA ASN A 100 -2.70 21.12 -10.87
C ASN A 100 -1.66 20.05 -10.48
N ASP A 101 -1.92 19.26 -9.43
CA ASP A 101 -1.04 18.15 -9.02
C ASP A 101 -0.92 17.09 -10.12
N ILE A 102 -2.03 16.74 -10.80
CA ILE A 102 -2.02 15.84 -11.95
C ILE A 102 -1.18 16.46 -13.09
N ARG A 103 -1.50 17.68 -13.51
CA ARG A 103 -0.87 18.35 -14.67
C ARG A 103 0.63 18.59 -14.49
N THR A 104 1.06 18.89 -13.26
CA THR A 104 2.46 19.19 -12.97
C THR A 104 3.30 17.96 -12.64
N ALA A 105 2.66 16.82 -12.40
CA ALA A 105 3.38 15.57 -12.17
C ALA A 105 4.09 15.09 -13.44
N PRO A 106 5.22 14.35 -13.31
CA PRO A 106 6.00 13.85 -14.43
C PRO A 106 5.15 13.07 -15.45
N ALA A 107 5.37 13.34 -16.75
CA ALA A 107 4.57 12.78 -17.83
C ALA A 107 4.67 11.25 -17.97
N GLN A 108 5.71 10.65 -17.40
CA GLN A 108 5.91 9.19 -17.33
C GLN A 108 4.95 8.51 -16.35
N LEU A 109 4.40 9.25 -15.38
CA LEU A 109 3.43 8.74 -14.41
C LEU A 109 2.02 8.69 -15.01
N LYS A 110 1.82 7.70 -15.89
CA LYS A 110 0.60 7.54 -16.70
C LYS A 110 -0.60 7.03 -15.92
N ASN A 111 -0.42 6.25 -14.86
CA ASN A 111 -1.52 5.66 -14.10
C ASN A 111 -1.77 6.51 -12.85
N ILE A 112 -2.93 7.16 -12.78
CA ILE A 112 -3.33 7.96 -11.63
C ILE A 112 -4.27 7.15 -10.76
N ILE A 113 -3.85 6.84 -9.54
CA ILE A 113 -4.71 6.24 -8.52
C ILE A 113 -5.27 7.35 -7.64
N LEU A 114 -6.57 7.58 -7.76
CA LEU A 114 -7.31 8.45 -6.86
C LEU A 114 -7.51 7.70 -5.53
N ALA A 115 -7.10 8.32 -4.43
CA ALA A 115 -7.08 7.76 -3.09
C ALA A 115 -7.61 8.75 -2.03
N GLY A 116 -7.63 8.30 -0.76
CA GLY A 116 -7.83 9.11 0.44
C GLY A 116 -9.28 9.54 0.72
N ALA A 117 -9.69 9.70 1.98
CA ALA A 117 -9.79 8.54 2.85
C ALA A 117 -10.77 7.52 2.21
N GLU A 118 -11.79 8.02 1.49
CA GLU A 118 -12.54 7.29 0.48
C GLU A 118 -12.92 8.20 -0.71
N PRO A 119 -12.31 8.05 -1.91
CA PRO A 119 -12.63 8.90 -3.07
C PRO A 119 -14.11 8.88 -3.46
N THR A 120 -14.78 7.75 -3.25
CA THR A 120 -16.17 7.57 -3.71
C THR A 120 -17.18 8.40 -2.91
N VAL A 121 -16.84 8.96 -1.73
CA VAL A 121 -17.75 9.89 -1.02
C VAL A 121 -17.74 11.32 -1.56
N ARG A 122 -16.87 11.59 -2.53
CA ARG A 122 -16.73 12.90 -3.14
C ARG A 122 -17.78 13.10 -4.25
N LYS A 123 -18.48 14.25 -4.24
CA LYS A 123 -19.59 14.53 -5.16
C LYS A 123 -19.13 14.76 -6.59
N ASP A 124 -17.99 15.40 -6.76
CA ASP A 124 -17.30 15.76 -8.00
C ASP A 124 -16.19 14.75 -8.37
N LEU A 125 -16.26 13.49 -7.90
CA LEU A 125 -15.27 12.46 -8.25
C LEU A 125 -15.12 12.29 -9.76
N PHE A 126 -16.23 12.31 -10.51
CA PHE A 126 -16.21 12.14 -11.95
C PHE A 126 -15.56 13.33 -12.69
N ASP A 127 -15.66 14.54 -12.14
CA ASP A 127 -14.94 15.71 -12.67
C ASP A 127 -13.42 15.56 -12.49
N ILE A 128 -12.97 14.96 -11.39
CA ILE A 128 -11.55 14.58 -11.19
C ILE A 128 -11.12 13.54 -12.22
N ILE A 129 -11.97 12.54 -12.49
CA ILE A 129 -11.68 11.49 -13.49
C ILE A 129 -11.53 12.11 -14.88
N ASP A 130 -12.40 13.06 -15.25
CA ASP A 130 -12.28 13.80 -16.50
C ASP A 130 -10.97 14.61 -16.58
N CYS A 131 -10.56 15.24 -15.48
CA CYS A 131 -9.28 15.92 -15.37
C CYS A 131 -8.08 14.99 -15.64
N VAL A 132 -8.12 13.74 -15.16
CA VAL A 132 -7.09 12.73 -15.44
C VAL A 132 -7.04 12.40 -16.93
N HIS A 133 -8.19 12.21 -17.58
CA HIS A 133 -8.25 11.93 -19.03
C HIS A 133 -7.77 13.11 -19.88
N GLN A 134 -8.10 14.35 -19.49
CA GLN A 134 -7.66 15.57 -20.17
C GLN A 134 -6.13 15.70 -20.22
N ASP A 135 -5.42 15.15 -19.23
CA ASP A 135 -3.94 15.11 -19.21
C ASP A 135 -3.36 13.87 -19.91
N ASN A 136 -4.17 13.11 -20.65
CA ASN A 136 -3.79 11.85 -21.33
C ASN A 136 -3.20 10.81 -20.36
N ARG A 137 -3.85 10.65 -19.21
CA ARG A 137 -3.51 9.65 -18.18
C ARG A 137 -4.65 8.67 -17.95
N VAL A 138 -4.36 7.60 -17.23
CA VAL A 138 -5.26 6.47 -17.00
C VAL A 138 -5.76 6.50 -15.56
N PRO A 139 -7.06 6.76 -15.31
CA PRO A 139 -7.60 6.81 -13.96
C PRO A 139 -7.85 5.42 -13.39
N SER A 140 -7.51 5.24 -12.12
CA SER A 140 -7.90 4.13 -11.27
C SER A 140 -8.36 4.67 -9.90
N VAL A 141 -9.20 3.92 -9.19
CA VAL A 141 -9.76 4.35 -7.90
C VAL A 141 -9.42 3.34 -6.81
N LEU A 142 -8.72 3.79 -5.76
CA LEU A 142 -8.52 3.02 -4.53
C LEU A 142 -9.68 3.32 -3.58
N THR A 143 -10.50 2.32 -3.30
CA THR A 143 -11.77 2.45 -2.56
C THR A 143 -11.93 1.34 -1.53
N ASN A 144 -12.66 1.59 -0.45
CA ASN A 144 -13.14 0.58 0.49
C ASN A 144 -14.28 -0.29 -0.10
N GLY A 145 -14.80 0.04 -1.29
CA GLY A 145 -15.73 -0.80 -2.03
C GLY A 145 -17.21 -0.69 -1.64
N VAL A 146 -17.55 0.03 -0.56
CA VAL A 146 -18.95 0.12 -0.09
C VAL A 146 -19.87 0.77 -1.13
N ARG A 147 -19.42 1.82 -1.84
CA ARG A 147 -20.22 2.46 -2.89
C ARG A 147 -20.34 1.61 -4.16
N LEU A 148 -19.50 0.59 -4.34
CA LEU A 148 -19.62 -0.32 -5.48
C LEU A 148 -20.88 -1.20 -5.38
N SER A 149 -21.50 -1.31 -4.19
CA SER A 149 -22.79 -1.99 -4.03
C SER A 149 -23.93 -1.28 -4.79
N GLU A 150 -23.76 0.00 -5.11
CA GLU A 150 -24.68 0.78 -5.94
C GLU A 150 -24.36 0.51 -7.42
N GLY A 151 -25.11 -0.37 -8.10
CA GLY A 151 -24.86 -0.72 -9.50
C GLY A 151 -24.73 0.49 -10.44
N LYS A 152 -25.53 1.54 -10.22
CA LYS A 152 -25.45 2.79 -11.00
C LYS A 152 -24.10 3.50 -10.84
N PHE A 153 -23.47 3.40 -9.67
CA PHE A 153 -22.14 3.95 -9.45
C PHE A 153 -21.08 3.18 -10.27
N VAL A 154 -21.19 1.86 -10.34
CA VAL A 154 -20.32 1.01 -11.18
C VAL A 154 -20.50 1.31 -12.67
N GLU A 155 -21.75 1.52 -13.13
CA GLU A 155 -22.03 1.97 -14.51
C GLU A 155 -21.31 3.28 -14.83
N ASN A 156 -21.35 4.24 -13.91
CA ASN A 156 -20.67 5.51 -14.10
C ASN A 156 -19.14 5.33 -14.15
N LEU A 157 -18.54 4.49 -13.31
CA LEU A 157 -17.10 4.21 -13.39
C LEU A 157 -16.70 3.65 -14.78
N LEU A 158 -17.51 2.77 -15.36
CA LEU A 158 -17.32 2.24 -16.71
C LEU A 158 -17.50 3.32 -17.78
N LEU A 159 -18.56 4.13 -17.68
CA LEU A 159 -18.86 5.22 -18.62
C LEU A 159 -17.73 6.25 -18.67
N TYR A 160 -17.19 6.60 -17.50
CA TYR A 160 -16.04 7.49 -17.33
C TYR A 160 -14.68 6.79 -17.55
N LYS A 161 -14.69 5.56 -18.08
CA LYS A 161 -13.50 4.81 -18.50
C LYS A 161 -12.44 4.67 -17.40
N VAL A 162 -12.88 4.44 -16.15
CA VAL A 162 -11.97 4.06 -15.06
C VAL A 162 -11.36 2.70 -15.40
N LYS A 163 -10.03 2.63 -15.41
CA LYS A 163 -9.31 1.43 -15.84
C LYS A 163 -9.38 0.32 -14.80
N ASN A 164 -9.14 0.66 -13.54
CA ASN A 164 -9.14 -0.28 -12.43
C ASN A 164 -9.79 0.32 -11.18
N VAL A 165 -10.44 -0.51 -10.39
CA VAL A 165 -10.61 -0.26 -8.95
C VAL A 165 -9.64 -1.10 -8.13
N LEU A 166 -9.18 -0.58 -7.00
CA LEU A 166 -8.35 -1.28 -6.03
C LEU A 166 -9.15 -1.28 -4.73
N ILE A 167 -9.47 -2.45 -4.19
CA ILE A 167 -10.47 -2.56 -3.13
C ILE A 167 -9.79 -2.87 -1.80
N GLY A 168 -9.99 -2.01 -0.80
CA GLY A 168 -9.65 -2.30 0.60
C GLY A 168 -10.81 -3.04 1.28
N LEU A 169 -10.69 -4.36 1.39
CA LEU A 169 -11.65 -5.26 2.03
C LEU A 169 -11.03 -5.73 3.34
N ASN A 170 -11.07 -4.89 4.37
CA ASN A 170 -10.51 -5.30 5.67
C ASN A 170 -11.39 -6.36 6.33
N HIS A 171 -10.88 -7.00 7.39
CA HIS A 171 -11.64 -8.01 8.12
C HIS A 171 -12.98 -7.44 8.63
N TRP A 172 -14.05 -8.22 8.47
CA TRP A 172 -15.43 -7.81 8.75
C TRP A 172 -15.64 -7.34 10.20
N SER A 173 -14.84 -7.84 11.16
CA SER A 173 -14.95 -7.46 12.58
C SER A 173 -14.70 -5.97 12.83
N TYR A 174 -14.01 -5.27 11.93
CA TYR A 174 -13.67 -3.87 12.10
C TYR A 174 -14.78 -2.90 11.68
N GLN A 175 -15.60 -3.27 10.68
CA GLN A 175 -16.66 -2.40 10.14
C GLN A 175 -18.07 -2.99 10.26
N GLY A 176 -18.19 -4.24 10.72
CA GLY A 176 -19.44 -4.97 10.87
C GLY A 176 -19.83 -5.77 9.62
N LYS A 177 -20.65 -6.81 9.85
CA LYS A 177 -21.11 -7.75 8.81
C LYS A 177 -21.87 -7.04 7.68
N ASP A 178 -22.78 -6.13 8.00
CA ASP A 178 -23.58 -5.41 7.00
C ASP A 178 -22.69 -4.61 6.03
N THR A 179 -21.63 -3.97 6.54
CA THR A 179 -20.65 -3.26 5.71
C THR A 179 -19.94 -4.23 4.78
N HIS A 180 -19.49 -5.36 5.33
CA HIS A 180 -18.78 -6.39 4.60
C HIS A 180 -19.62 -7.00 3.48
N GLU A 181 -20.88 -7.33 3.75
CA GLU A 181 -21.85 -7.82 2.75
C GLU A 181 -22.04 -6.82 1.61
N ARG A 182 -22.09 -5.51 1.91
CA ARG A 182 -22.14 -4.48 0.87
C ARG A 182 -20.87 -4.43 0.03
N GLN A 183 -19.70 -4.59 0.64
CA GLN A 183 -18.42 -4.64 -0.09
C GLN A 183 -18.36 -5.86 -1.03
N LEU A 184 -18.81 -7.04 -0.56
CA LEU A 184 -18.91 -8.25 -1.38
C LEU A 184 -19.92 -8.09 -2.52
N ALA A 185 -21.09 -7.49 -2.26
CA ALA A 185 -22.06 -7.14 -3.30
C ALA A 185 -21.46 -6.18 -4.34
N GLY A 186 -20.65 -5.23 -3.90
CA GLY A 186 -19.93 -4.32 -4.78
C GLY A 186 -18.88 -5.00 -5.65
N ILE A 187 -18.12 -5.94 -5.09
CA ILE A 187 -17.21 -6.81 -5.86
C ILE A 187 -17.98 -7.60 -6.91
N LYS A 188 -19.11 -8.19 -6.54
CA LYS A 188 -19.97 -8.93 -7.47
C LYS A 188 -20.45 -8.03 -8.62
N ASN A 189 -20.94 -6.83 -8.33
CA ASN A 189 -21.34 -5.87 -9.36
C ASN A 189 -20.19 -5.58 -10.33
N CYS A 190 -18.98 -5.34 -9.82
CA CYS A 190 -17.80 -5.12 -10.67
C CYS A 190 -17.51 -6.33 -11.58
N ILE A 191 -17.61 -7.57 -11.06
CA ILE A 191 -17.41 -8.80 -11.84
C ILE A 191 -18.47 -8.91 -12.93
N ASP A 192 -19.74 -8.80 -12.57
CA ASP A 192 -20.89 -9.00 -13.48
C ASP A 192 -20.90 -7.97 -14.61
N MET A 193 -20.50 -6.73 -14.32
CA MET A 193 -20.49 -5.62 -15.26
C MET A 193 -19.16 -5.47 -16.02
N GLY A 194 -18.15 -6.30 -15.71
CA GLY A 194 -16.85 -6.27 -16.37
C GLY A 194 -15.93 -5.12 -15.95
N LEU A 195 -16.19 -4.46 -14.82
CA LEU A 195 -15.24 -3.49 -14.26
C LEU A 195 -14.03 -4.23 -13.68
N HIS A 196 -12.85 -3.91 -14.21
CA HIS A 196 -11.62 -4.53 -13.75
C HIS A 196 -11.23 -4.00 -12.36
N PHE A 197 -10.84 -4.90 -11.48
CA PHE A 197 -10.19 -4.54 -10.22
C PHE A 197 -8.78 -5.13 -10.19
N HIS A 198 -7.81 -4.30 -9.83
CA HIS A 198 -6.40 -4.67 -9.86
C HIS A 198 -6.03 -5.58 -8.69
N TYR A 199 -6.55 -5.30 -7.49
CA TYR A 199 -6.43 -6.19 -6.34
C TYR A 199 -7.56 -6.00 -5.34
N ILE A 200 -7.73 -6.98 -4.47
CA ILE A 200 -8.51 -6.90 -3.22
C ILE A 200 -7.54 -7.03 -2.04
N GLY A 201 -7.56 -6.06 -1.13
CA GLY A 201 -6.57 -5.91 -0.08
C GLY A 201 -7.19 -6.03 1.31
N TYR A 202 -6.68 -6.97 2.07
CA TYR A 202 -6.96 -7.18 3.49
C TYR A 202 -5.86 -6.52 4.31
N THR A 203 -6.23 -5.79 5.35
CA THR A 203 -5.32 -5.48 6.45
C THR A 203 -5.82 -6.24 7.67
N VAL A 204 -4.92 -6.96 8.34
CA VAL A 204 -5.22 -7.73 9.55
C VAL A 204 -4.32 -7.27 10.70
N GLU A 205 -4.92 -7.06 11.88
CA GLU A 205 -4.24 -6.63 13.11
C GLU A 205 -3.48 -7.78 13.78
N SER A 206 -3.98 -9.01 13.63
CA SER A 206 -3.40 -10.22 14.21
C SER A 206 -3.50 -11.41 13.26
N TYR A 207 -2.71 -12.45 13.53
CA TYR A 207 -2.78 -13.70 12.79
C TYR A 207 -4.07 -14.49 13.01
N GLU A 208 -4.90 -14.13 14.00
CA GLU A 208 -6.19 -14.81 14.26
C GLU A 208 -7.18 -14.58 13.12
N HIS A 209 -7.13 -13.41 12.48
CA HIS A 209 -7.98 -13.07 11.32
C HIS A 209 -7.52 -13.73 10.01
N LEU A 210 -6.31 -14.31 9.96
CA LEU A 210 -5.80 -14.88 8.70
C LEU A 210 -6.64 -16.06 8.22
N ARG A 211 -7.23 -16.85 9.13
CA ARG A 211 -8.08 -17.98 8.73
C ARG A 211 -9.29 -17.50 7.94
N ASP A 212 -10.05 -16.57 8.51
CA ASP A 212 -11.23 -15.96 7.89
C ASP A 212 -10.89 -15.33 6.53
N VAL A 213 -9.77 -14.60 6.45
CA VAL A 213 -9.29 -13.99 5.20
C VAL A 213 -8.96 -15.05 4.14
N LEU A 214 -8.26 -16.12 4.50
CA LEU A 214 -7.91 -17.17 3.54
C LEU A 214 -9.14 -17.99 3.13
N GLU A 215 -10.06 -18.29 4.03
CA GLU A 215 -11.34 -18.93 3.70
C GLU A 215 -12.16 -18.07 2.73
N GLU A 216 -12.21 -16.75 2.95
CA GLU A 216 -12.88 -15.83 2.03
C GLU A 216 -12.19 -15.78 0.66
N ILE A 217 -10.86 -15.66 0.60
CA ILE A 217 -10.11 -15.72 -0.67
C ILE A 217 -10.45 -17.00 -1.45
N ASN A 218 -10.60 -18.12 -0.75
CA ASN A 218 -10.92 -19.41 -1.37
C ASN A 218 -12.39 -19.54 -1.79
N SER A 219 -13.28 -18.65 -1.35
CA SER A 219 -14.66 -18.61 -1.83
C SER A 219 -14.81 -17.83 -3.15
N PHE A 220 -13.80 -17.08 -3.58
CA PHE A 220 -13.88 -16.23 -4.78
C PHE A 220 -14.17 -16.95 -6.11
N PRO A 221 -13.78 -18.23 -6.33
CA PRO A 221 -14.21 -18.98 -7.49
C PRO A 221 -15.73 -19.04 -7.68
N ALA A 222 -16.52 -18.89 -6.60
CA ALA A 222 -17.98 -18.84 -6.68
C ALA A 222 -18.51 -17.62 -7.47
N TYR A 223 -17.73 -16.53 -7.58
CA TYR A 223 -18.12 -15.38 -8.39
C TYR A 223 -17.76 -15.57 -9.87
N ASN A 224 -16.60 -16.17 -10.16
CA ASN A 224 -16.18 -16.53 -11.52
C ASN A 224 -15.00 -17.51 -11.46
N GLU A 225 -15.27 -18.78 -11.69
CA GLU A 225 -14.30 -19.88 -11.57
C GLU A 225 -13.09 -19.74 -12.52
N LYS A 226 -13.28 -19.13 -13.69
CA LYS A 226 -12.22 -18.96 -14.70
C LYS A 226 -11.30 -17.79 -14.40
N LYS A 227 -11.73 -16.85 -13.56
CA LYS A 227 -10.98 -15.62 -13.26
C LYS A 227 -10.02 -15.86 -12.10
N LYS A 228 -8.75 -15.49 -12.31
CA LYS A 228 -7.76 -15.44 -11.24
C LYS A 228 -7.60 -14.01 -10.76
N TYR A 229 -7.70 -13.84 -9.44
CA TYR A 229 -7.62 -12.55 -8.77
C TYR A 229 -6.25 -12.33 -8.14
N GLN A 230 -5.97 -11.07 -7.83
CA GLN A 230 -4.86 -10.68 -6.99
C GLN A 230 -5.39 -10.22 -5.63
N PHE A 231 -4.90 -10.85 -4.57
CA PHE A 231 -5.16 -10.47 -3.19
C PHE A 231 -3.91 -9.85 -2.58
N ARG A 232 -4.11 -8.94 -1.62
CA ARG A 232 -3.05 -8.40 -0.78
C ARG A 232 -3.41 -8.66 0.67
N ILE A 233 -2.49 -9.22 1.44
CA ILE A 233 -2.67 -9.44 2.88
C ILE A 233 -1.59 -8.64 3.58
N ARG A 234 -1.99 -7.53 4.20
CA ARG A 234 -1.11 -6.69 5.02
C ARG A 234 -1.27 -7.07 6.48
N LEU A 235 -0.16 -7.30 7.15
CA LEU A 235 -0.11 -7.60 8.58
C LEU A 235 0.76 -6.59 9.28
N GLY A 236 0.27 -6.06 10.41
CA GLY A 236 1.04 -5.35 11.44
C GLY A 236 1.95 -4.21 10.97
N SER A 237 1.63 -2.97 11.34
CA SER A 237 2.57 -1.84 11.28
C SER A 237 2.14 -0.73 12.22
N ASN A 238 3.10 -0.12 12.94
CA ASN A 238 2.83 0.96 13.88
C ASN A 238 2.63 2.32 13.16
N ILE A 239 1.62 2.38 12.27
CA ILE A 239 1.24 3.55 11.49
C ILE A 239 -0.26 3.79 11.65
N GLY A 240 -0.64 5.04 11.87
CA GLY A 240 -2.04 5.44 11.97
C GLY A 240 -2.60 5.20 13.36
N ARG A 241 -3.77 4.55 13.43
CA ARG A 241 -4.65 4.55 14.59
C ARG A 241 -4.43 3.44 15.63
N VAL A 242 -3.59 2.45 15.35
CA VAL A 242 -3.26 1.40 16.32
C VAL A 242 -1.80 1.56 16.78
N PRO A 243 -1.54 2.28 17.88
CA PRO A 243 -0.22 2.28 18.48
C PRO A 243 0.06 0.90 19.10
N ASN A 244 1.31 0.42 18.95
CA ASN A 244 1.82 -0.82 19.56
C ASN A 244 1.29 -2.14 18.96
N GLU A 245 0.97 -2.16 17.67
CA GLU A 245 0.76 -3.44 16.97
C GLU A 245 1.99 -4.35 17.11
N PRO A 246 1.79 -5.68 17.25
CA PRO A 246 2.90 -6.63 17.19
C PRO A 246 3.72 -6.41 15.93
N THR A 247 5.04 -6.32 16.07
CA THR A 247 5.93 -6.20 14.92
C THR A 247 5.77 -7.41 14.01
N ALA A 248 5.24 -7.19 12.82
CA ALA A 248 5.19 -8.19 11.77
C ALA A 248 6.55 -8.25 11.06
N TYR A 249 6.89 -9.43 10.55
CA TYR A 249 8.12 -9.71 9.80
C TYR A 249 7.75 -10.50 8.56
N ILE A 250 8.35 -10.20 7.40
CA ILE A 250 7.93 -10.80 6.14
C ILE A 250 8.14 -12.31 6.15
N SER A 251 9.23 -12.78 6.78
CA SER A 251 9.51 -14.20 6.97
C SER A 251 8.43 -14.89 7.82
N LYS A 252 8.00 -14.26 8.91
CA LYS A 252 6.97 -14.77 9.82
C LYS A 252 5.59 -14.73 9.16
N ASN A 253 5.27 -13.64 8.49
CA ASN A 253 4.01 -13.45 7.77
C ASN A 253 3.83 -14.55 6.71
N TYR A 254 4.87 -14.83 5.93
CA TYR A 254 4.84 -15.92 4.95
C TYR A 254 4.56 -17.27 5.62
N LYS A 255 5.34 -17.62 6.67
CA LYS A 255 5.20 -18.90 7.40
C LYS A 255 3.81 -19.07 8.01
N GLU A 256 3.20 -18.02 8.57
CA GLU A 256 1.85 -18.11 9.13
C GLU A 256 0.77 -18.23 8.04
N VAL A 257 0.89 -17.51 6.93
CA VAL A 257 -0.03 -17.67 5.79
C VAL A 257 0.07 -19.10 5.22
N GLU A 258 1.29 -19.61 5.03
CA GLU A 258 1.54 -20.98 4.56
C GLU A 258 0.95 -22.04 5.50
N LYS A 259 1.18 -21.90 6.80
CA LYS A 259 0.66 -22.79 7.84
C LYS A 259 -0.87 -22.83 7.84
N ILE A 260 -1.53 -21.67 7.76
CA ILE A 260 -2.99 -21.61 7.75
C ILE A 260 -3.55 -22.14 6.44
N ALA A 261 -2.97 -21.79 5.29
CA ALA A 261 -3.34 -22.33 3.98
C ALA A 261 -3.27 -23.88 3.99
N LYS A 262 -2.19 -24.45 4.52
CA LYS A 262 -2.04 -25.91 4.68
C LYS A 262 -3.10 -26.51 5.58
N SER A 263 -3.47 -25.82 6.68
CA SER A 263 -4.56 -26.26 7.57
C SER A 263 -5.94 -26.25 6.92
N LEU A 264 -6.11 -25.47 5.85
CA LEU A 264 -7.32 -25.40 5.02
C LEU A 264 -7.26 -26.37 3.83
N GLY A 265 -6.20 -27.16 3.70
CA GLY A 265 -6.01 -28.10 2.58
C GLY A 265 -5.52 -27.44 1.30
N HIS A 266 -4.91 -26.26 1.39
CA HIS A 266 -4.34 -25.53 0.26
C HIS A 266 -2.82 -25.46 0.34
N GLU A 267 -2.19 -25.36 -0.82
CA GLU A 267 -0.75 -25.11 -0.94
C GLU A 267 -0.49 -23.63 -1.23
N LEU A 268 0.48 -23.05 -0.53
CA LEU A 268 1.00 -21.72 -0.82
C LEU A 268 2.33 -21.89 -1.58
N ILE A 269 2.37 -21.43 -2.82
CA ILE A 269 3.55 -21.57 -3.68
C ILE A 269 4.24 -20.21 -3.75
N SER A 270 5.46 -20.12 -3.24
CA SER A 270 6.27 -18.89 -3.32
C SER A 270 6.50 -18.46 -4.77
N ALA A 271 6.44 -17.17 -5.04
CA ALA A 271 6.61 -16.59 -6.38
C ALA A 271 7.81 -15.62 -6.45
N HIS A 272 8.89 -15.94 -5.73
CA HIS A 272 10.13 -15.14 -5.59
C HIS A 272 10.66 -14.52 -6.89
N ASN A 273 10.42 -15.15 -8.04
CA ASN A 273 10.97 -14.75 -9.33
C ASN A 273 10.06 -13.82 -10.15
N GLU A 274 8.90 -13.42 -9.62
CA GLU A 274 7.95 -12.55 -10.34
C GLU A 274 8.29 -11.05 -10.30
N GLY A 275 9.37 -10.70 -9.60
CA GLY A 275 10.03 -9.41 -9.76
C GLY A 275 9.29 -8.23 -9.15
N ASP A 276 8.74 -8.42 -7.95
CA ASP A 276 8.33 -7.33 -7.07
C ASP A 276 8.45 -7.79 -5.61
N ASP A 277 9.44 -8.63 -5.29
CA ASP A 277 9.68 -9.06 -3.91
C ASP A 277 10.71 -8.13 -3.28
N ASN A 278 10.48 -7.74 -2.03
CA ASN A 278 11.41 -6.96 -1.24
C ASN A 278 11.14 -7.19 0.25
N MET A 279 11.87 -6.49 1.12
CA MET A 279 11.72 -6.60 2.57
C MET A 279 10.29 -6.35 3.10
N TYR A 280 9.43 -5.72 2.31
CA TYR A 280 8.09 -5.30 2.70
C TYR A 280 6.97 -6.08 2.02
N HIS A 281 7.28 -6.86 0.99
CA HIS A 281 6.29 -7.73 0.38
C HIS A 281 6.90 -8.89 -0.40
N MET A 282 6.16 -9.98 -0.39
CA MET A 282 6.43 -11.19 -1.15
C MET A 282 5.21 -11.61 -1.93
N MET A 283 5.44 -12.12 -3.14
CA MET A 283 4.44 -12.74 -3.98
C MET A 283 4.37 -14.26 -3.73
N ALA A 284 3.15 -14.78 -3.71
CA ALA A 284 2.85 -16.21 -3.64
C ALA A 284 1.58 -16.54 -4.44
N TYR A 285 1.32 -17.83 -4.64
CA TYR A 285 0.10 -18.34 -5.26
C TYR A 285 -0.64 -19.29 -4.33
N MET A 286 -1.97 -19.19 -4.34
CA MET A 286 -2.87 -20.16 -3.71
C MET A 286 -4.07 -20.38 -4.64
N ASN A 287 -4.35 -21.63 -5.04
CA ASN A 287 -5.44 -21.98 -5.95
C ASN A 287 -5.43 -21.19 -7.29
N GLY A 288 -4.24 -20.79 -7.74
CA GLY A 288 -4.01 -19.95 -8.92
C GLY A 288 -4.33 -18.47 -8.72
N HIS A 289 -4.79 -18.06 -7.53
CA HIS A 289 -4.86 -16.65 -7.15
C HIS A 289 -3.48 -16.16 -6.72
N LYS A 290 -3.16 -14.93 -7.12
CA LYS A 290 -1.93 -14.26 -6.74
C LYS A 290 -2.13 -13.62 -5.37
N ILE A 291 -1.27 -13.90 -4.41
CA ILE A 291 -1.31 -13.34 -3.07
C ILE A 291 -0.05 -12.53 -2.85
N ARG A 292 -0.20 -11.23 -2.57
CA ARG A 292 0.89 -10.41 -2.08
C ARG A 292 0.81 -10.34 -0.56
N ILE A 293 1.78 -10.92 0.12
CA ILE A 293 1.93 -10.85 1.56
C ILE A 293 2.75 -9.60 1.86
N ILE A 294 2.25 -8.72 2.72
CA ILE A 294 2.80 -7.38 2.94
C ILE A 294 3.12 -7.18 4.42
N GLN A 295 4.32 -6.67 4.67
CA GLN A 295 4.75 -6.08 5.94
C GLN A 295 5.03 -4.60 5.66
N TRP A 296 4.25 -3.68 6.22
CA TRP A 296 4.64 -2.27 6.13
C TRP A 296 5.72 -1.96 7.16
N PRO A 297 6.81 -1.27 6.78
CA PRO A 297 7.70 -0.68 7.75
C PRO A 297 6.99 0.48 8.46
N ASP A 298 7.56 0.92 9.58
CA ASP A 298 7.26 2.19 10.22
C ASP A 298 8.54 3.06 10.27
N ALA A 299 8.49 4.20 10.97
CA ALA A 299 9.66 5.06 11.11
C ALA A 299 10.84 4.39 11.85
N ALA A 300 10.62 3.31 12.59
CA ALA A 300 11.68 2.58 13.29
C ALA A 300 12.50 1.70 12.34
N ASN A 301 11.86 1.05 11.36
CA ASN A 301 12.50 0.04 10.52
C ASN A 301 12.43 0.29 8.99
N ILE A 302 11.97 1.48 8.57
CA ILE A 302 12.01 1.89 7.16
C ILE A 302 13.45 1.93 6.63
N ASP A 303 13.66 1.24 5.52
CA ASP A 303 14.86 1.19 4.72
C ASP A 303 14.52 1.79 3.36
N MET A 304 14.97 3.03 3.16
CA MET A 304 14.65 3.80 1.96
C MET A 304 15.23 3.14 0.70
N HIS A 305 16.26 2.28 0.82
CA HIS A 305 16.80 1.53 -0.31
C HIS A 305 15.75 0.63 -0.96
N GLN A 306 14.87 0.05 -0.16
CA GLN A 306 13.80 -0.83 -0.64
C GLN A 306 12.64 -0.06 -1.30
N LEU A 307 12.59 1.27 -1.12
CA LEU A 307 11.50 2.16 -1.51
C LEU A 307 11.91 3.16 -2.61
N LYS A 308 12.78 2.74 -3.52
CA LYS A 308 13.28 3.59 -4.64
C LYS A 308 12.35 3.66 -5.85
N HIS A 309 11.27 2.90 -5.85
CA HIS A 309 10.39 2.76 -7.00
C HIS A 309 8.94 3.08 -6.66
N SER A 310 8.13 3.22 -7.70
CA SER A 310 6.68 3.41 -7.66
C SER A 310 5.94 2.36 -6.81
N PRO A 311 4.72 2.63 -6.30
CA PRO A 311 3.91 3.83 -6.52
C PRO A 311 4.50 5.10 -5.91
N TRP A 312 4.51 6.18 -6.69
CA TRP A 312 4.86 7.52 -6.23
C TRP A 312 3.62 8.20 -5.64
N ALA A 313 3.78 8.99 -4.59
CA ALA A 313 2.64 9.68 -3.96
C ALA A 313 3.02 11.09 -3.46
N LYS A 314 2.00 11.90 -3.21
CA LYS A 314 2.10 13.28 -2.67
C LYS A 314 1.12 13.49 -1.52
N PHE A 315 1.26 12.72 -0.43
CA PHE A 315 0.26 12.67 0.64
C PHE A 315 0.60 13.58 1.81
N ASN A 316 1.89 13.78 2.08
CA ASN A 316 2.35 14.56 3.22
C ASN A 316 2.35 16.10 2.98
N ARG A 317 1.84 16.55 1.82
CA ARG A 317 1.70 17.97 1.41
C ARG A 317 3.00 18.78 1.32
N GLN A 318 4.16 18.13 1.23
CA GLN A 318 5.47 18.81 1.16
C GLN A 318 5.97 19.11 -0.26
N GLY A 319 5.13 18.92 -1.28
CA GLY A 319 5.46 19.32 -2.65
C GLY A 319 6.35 18.36 -3.43
N TYR A 320 6.90 17.31 -2.82
CA TYR A 320 7.74 16.31 -3.47
C TYR A 320 7.04 14.96 -3.67
N LEU A 321 7.60 14.14 -4.57
CA LEU A 321 7.17 12.77 -4.83
C LEU A 321 8.20 11.79 -4.26
N THR A 322 7.74 10.87 -3.42
CA THR A 322 8.50 9.71 -2.95
C THR A 322 7.61 8.48 -3.00
N ASN A 323 8.16 7.29 -2.75
CA ASN A 323 7.38 6.07 -2.64
C ASN A 323 6.19 6.21 -1.67
N PHE A 324 5.09 5.53 -2.00
CA PHE A 324 3.83 5.52 -1.27
C PHE A 324 3.98 5.19 0.23
N VAL A 325 4.78 4.20 0.59
CA VAL A 325 4.97 3.79 2.00
C VAL A 325 5.66 4.90 2.81
N HIS A 326 6.69 5.53 2.22
CA HIS A 326 7.35 6.68 2.83
C HIS A 326 6.37 7.86 3.01
N GLN A 327 5.55 8.14 2.00
CA GLN A 327 4.50 9.16 2.07
C GLN A 327 3.48 8.85 3.16
N VAL A 328 3.08 7.59 3.32
CA VAL A 328 2.16 7.15 4.38
C VAL A 328 2.75 7.40 5.77
N ILE A 329 4.01 7.01 6.02
CA ILE A 329 4.67 7.21 7.32
C ILE A 329 4.81 8.70 7.66
N THR A 330 5.27 9.50 6.69
CA THR A 330 5.47 10.94 6.89
C THR A 330 4.15 11.71 6.95
N ARG A 331 3.11 11.28 6.23
CA ARG A 331 1.76 11.83 6.36
C ARG A 331 1.21 11.59 7.77
N ASP A 332 1.42 10.41 8.36
CA ASP A 332 1.01 10.17 9.75
C ASP A 332 1.72 11.12 10.72
N ALA A 333 3.03 11.32 10.55
CA ALA A 333 3.80 12.27 11.36
C ALA A 333 3.32 13.72 11.20
N TYR A 334 3.23 14.21 9.97
CA TYR A 334 3.08 15.64 9.70
C TYR A 334 1.62 16.09 9.62
N VAL A 335 0.70 15.20 9.23
CA VAL A 335 -0.73 15.52 9.08
C VAL A 335 -1.53 15.03 10.29
N ASN A 336 -1.38 13.77 10.69
CA ASN A 336 -2.17 13.23 11.82
C ASN A 336 -1.61 13.71 13.16
N LYS A 337 -0.29 13.57 13.38
CA LYS A 337 0.39 13.94 14.63
C LYS A 337 0.86 15.41 14.67
N GLN A 338 0.73 16.14 13.56
CA GLN A 338 1.11 17.55 13.42
C GLN A 338 2.57 17.85 13.82
N LEU A 339 3.46 16.88 13.61
CA LEU A 339 4.89 17.07 13.84
C LEU A 339 5.48 18.04 12.79
N PRO A 340 6.48 18.85 13.15
CA PRO A 340 7.15 19.72 12.20
C PRO A 340 7.99 18.94 11.19
N VAL A 341 8.19 19.54 10.02
CA VAL A 341 9.12 19.06 9.00
C VAL A 341 10.50 19.62 9.34
N LEU A 342 11.47 18.75 9.59
CA LEU A 342 12.77 19.15 10.13
C LEU A 342 13.94 18.99 9.15
N ASP A 343 13.71 18.43 7.98
CA ASP A 343 14.70 18.22 6.93
C ASP A 343 14.05 18.05 5.55
N SER A 344 14.88 17.80 4.54
CA SER A 344 14.45 17.47 3.18
C SER A 344 14.78 16.02 2.85
N VAL A 345 13.94 15.34 2.07
CA VAL A 345 14.21 13.99 1.59
C VAL A 345 15.50 13.97 0.75
N PRO A 346 16.41 12.99 0.95
CA PRO A 346 17.56 12.82 0.09
C PRO A 346 17.15 12.59 -1.37
N GLU A 347 17.81 13.27 -2.32
CA GLU A 347 17.45 13.30 -3.75
C GLU A 347 17.32 11.89 -4.35
N ALA A 348 18.16 10.94 -3.91
CA ALA A 348 18.15 9.55 -4.35
C ALA A 348 16.82 8.79 -4.13
N TYR A 349 15.95 9.29 -3.23
CA TYR A 349 14.64 8.69 -2.94
C TYR A 349 13.46 9.54 -3.40
N THR A 350 13.75 10.68 -4.03
CA THR A 350 12.74 11.47 -4.72
C THR A 350 12.57 10.95 -6.15
N TYR A 351 11.38 11.16 -6.71
CA TYR A 351 11.13 10.82 -8.11
C TYR A 351 12.17 11.50 -9.02
N SER A 352 12.83 10.73 -9.88
CA SER A 352 13.58 11.27 -11.01
C SER A 352 13.42 10.36 -12.24
N ALA A 353 13.34 10.96 -13.43
CA ALA A 353 13.22 10.20 -14.68
C ALA A 353 14.44 9.30 -14.95
N LYS A 354 15.59 9.57 -14.31
CA LYS A 354 16.81 8.75 -14.39
C LYS A 354 16.73 7.51 -13.48
N ASN A 355 16.22 7.67 -12.26
CA ASN A 355 16.04 6.58 -11.30
C ASN A 355 15.02 5.53 -11.77
N ASP A 356 14.06 5.93 -12.61
CA ASP A 356 13.11 5.01 -13.28
C ASP A 356 13.62 4.49 -14.65
N GLY A 357 14.71 5.06 -15.18
CA GLY A 357 15.26 4.80 -16.51
C GLY A 357 16.49 3.87 -16.54
N ASP A 358 17.27 3.80 -15.46
CA ASP A 358 18.47 2.94 -15.34
C ASP A 358 18.12 1.48 -15.00
N ILE A 359 17.16 0.94 -15.75
CA ILE A 359 16.78 -0.48 -15.75
C ILE A 359 16.91 -0.95 -17.20
N ALA A 360 18.16 -1.19 -17.60
CA ALA A 360 18.51 -1.94 -18.79
C ALA A 360 18.55 -3.43 -18.46
#